data_AF-A0AAU3V1K7-F1
#
_entry.id   AF-A0AAU3V1K7-F1
#
_cell.length_a   1.000
_cell.length_b   1.000
_cell.length_c   1.000
_cell.angle_alpha   90.00
_cell.angle_beta   90.00
_cell.angle_gamma   90.00
#
_symmetry.space_group_name_H-M   'P 1'
#
loop_
_entity.id
_entity.type
_entity.pdbx_description
1 polymer ?
#
loop_
_entity_poly.entity_id
_entity_poly.type
_entity_poly.pdbx_seq_one_letter_code
_entity_poly.pdbx_strand_id
1 'polypeptide(L)' 'MSQLHMLAMLSGQERDLPEFDVLFAASGWRRTAVTPTGFQFKIIELEV' A
#
# COMPACT_ATOMS: atom_id res chain seq x y z
N MET A 1 13.82 5.48 -4.87
CA MET A 1 14.74 4.40 -4.44
C MET A 1 13.99 3.15 -3.99
N SER A 2 12.89 3.25 -3.24
CA SER A 2 12.21 2.06 -2.68
C SER A 2 11.64 1.10 -3.74
N GLN A 3 11.03 1.57 -4.83
CA GLN A 3 10.54 0.70 -5.91
C GLN A 3 11.62 -0.21 -6.53
N LEU A 4 12.77 0.37 -6.90
CA LEU A 4 13.87 -0.41 -7.46
C LEU A 4 14.49 -1.34 -6.43
N HIS A 5 14.48 -0.95 -5.15
CA HIS A 5 14.93 -1.82 -4.07
C HIS A 5 13.99 -3.03 -3.91
N MET A 6 12.67 -2.81 -3.94
CA MET A 6 11.67 -3.88 -3.93
C MET A 6 11.86 -4.83 -5.10
N LEU A 7 12.11 -4.33 -6.31
CA LEU A 7 12.36 -5.15 -7.49
C LEU A 7 13.69 -5.93 -7.42
N ALA A 8 14.76 -5.31 -6.92
CA ALA A 8 16.09 -5.89 -6.93
C ALA A 8 16.28 -6.96 -5.84
N MET A 9 15.63 -6.78 -4.68
CA MET A 9 15.85 -7.62 -3.51
C MET A 9 14.69 -8.57 -3.22
N LEU A 10 13.50 -8.29 -3.75
CA LEU A 10 12.29 -9.07 -3.54
C LEU A 10 11.59 -9.29 -4.89
N SER A 11 10.68 -10.25 -4.96
CA SER A 11 9.74 -10.35 -6.09
C SER A 11 8.50 -9.48 -5.83
N GLY A 12 8.73 -8.23 -5.40
CA GLY A 12 7.69 -7.31 -4.95
C GLY A 12 7.73 -5.97 -5.69
N GLN A 13 6.74 -5.12 -5.37
CA GLN A 13 6.62 -3.76 -5.88
C GLN A 13 5.94 -2.86 -4.86
N GLU A 14 6.31 -1.59 -4.85
CA GLU A 14 5.48 -0.50 -4.33
C GLU A 14 4.20 -0.40 -5.15
N ARG A 15 3.18 0.20 -4.55
CA ARG A 15 1.85 0.30 -5.16
C ARG A 15 1.25 1.66 -4.90
N ASP A 16 0.48 2.12 -5.88
CA ASP A 16 -0.40 3.25 -5.71
C ASP A 16 -1.68 2.84 -4.99
N LEU A 17 -2.38 3.83 -4.46
CA LEU A 17 -3.62 3.66 -3.71
C LEU A 17 -4.68 2.81 -4.43
N PRO A 18 -4.92 2.96 -5.76
CA PRO A 18 -5.89 2.12 -6.46
C PRO A 18 -5.47 0.64 -6.55
N GLU A 19 -4.18 0.35 -6.67
CA GLU A 19 -3.68 -1.02 -6.71
C GLU A 19 -3.85 -1.70 -5.35
N PHE A 20 -3.63 -0.95 -4.27
CA PHE A 20 -3.96 -1.40 -2.92
C PHE A 20 -5.46 -1.64 -2.73
N ASP A 21 -6.32 -0.76 -3.24
CA ASP A 21 -7.78 -0.92 -3.13
C ASP A 21 -8.28 -2.23 -3.77
N VAL A 22 -7.71 -2.62 -4.91
CA VAL A 22 -8.00 -3.91 -5.55
C VAL A 22 -7.62 -5.09 -4.64
N LEU A 23 -6.46 -5.02 -3.97
CA LEU A 23 -5.99 -6.07 -3.06
C LEU A 23 -6.81 -6.14 -1.76
N PHE A 24 -7.21 -4.99 -1.22
CA PHE A 24 -8.07 -4.93 -0.05
C PHE A 24 -9.43 -5.53 -0.37
N ALA A 25 -10.06 -5.12 -1.47
CA ALA A 25 -11.34 -5.67 -1.90
C ALA A 25 -11.27 -7.19 -2.10
N ALA A 26 -10.20 -7.69 -2.74
CA ALA A 26 -9.99 -9.12 -2.93
C ALA A 26 -9.77 -9.91 -1.62
N SER A 27 -9.36 -9.23 -0.55
CA SER A 27 -9.15 -9.83 0.78
C SER A 27 -10.29 -9.56 1.77
N GLY A 28 -11.40 -8.94 1.32
CA GLY A 28 -12.57 -8.66 2.14
C GLY A 28 -12.44 -7.41 3.02
N TRP A 29 -11.56 -6.48 2.65
CA TRP A 29 -11.34 -5.21 3.36
C TRP A 29 -11.65 -4.02 2.45
N ARG A 30 -12.03 -2.90 3.06
CA ARG A 30 -12.18 -1.60 2.41
C ARG A 30 -11.25 -0.58 3.07
N ARG A 31 -10.54 0.22 2.28
CA ARG A 31 -9.78 1.37 2.79
C ARG A 31 -10.71 2.48 3.26
N THR A 32 -10.48 2.99 4.46
CA THR A 32 -11.26 4.06 5.08
C THR A 32 -10.51 5.37 5.16
N ALA A 33 -9.20 5.33 5.42
CA ALA A 33 -8.37 6.51 5.56
C ALA A 33 -6.94 6.27 5.09
N VAL A 34 -6.26 7.37 4.78
CA VAL A 34 -4.82 7.42 4.53
C VAL A 34 -4.24 8.57 5.34
N THR A 35 -3.44 8.24 6.35
CA THR A 35 -2.88 9.22 7.27
C THR A 35 -1.41 9.48 6.95
N PRO A 36 -1.00 10.73 6.62
CA PRO A 36 0.40 11.07 6.41
C PRO A 36 1.17 11.01 7.73
N THR A 37 2.40 10.50 7.69
CA THR A 37 3.25 10.37 8.90
C THR A 37 4.25 11.52 9.08
N GLY A 38 4.30 12.47 8.14
CA GLY A 38 5.38 13.46 8.05
C GLY A 38 6.68 12.93 7.44
N PHE A 39 6.74 11.64 7.11
CA PHE A 39 7.85 10.97 6.43
C PHE A 39 7.39 10.30 5.12
N GLN A 40 8.29 9.55 4.49
CA GLN A 40 8.03 8.83 3.23
C GLN A 40 6.93 7.76 3.33
N PHE A 41 6.57 7.31 4.54
CA PHE A 41 5.56 6.28 4.77
C PHE A 41 4.18 6.88 5.03
N LYS A 42 3.13 6.09 4.74
CA LYS A 42 1.73 6.43 5.02
C LYS A 42 1.07 5.29 5.78
N ILE A 43 0.12 5.63 6.63
CA ILE A 43 -0.75 4.64 7.29
C ILE A 43 -2.00 4.47 6.41
N ILE A 44 -2.40 3.23 6.16
CA ILE A 44 -3.64 2.89 5.46
C ILE A 44 -4.53 2.16 6.45
N GLU A 45 -5.71 2.70 6.70
CA GLU A 45 -6.69 2.14 7.63
C GLU A 45 -7.75 1.34 6.86
N LEU A 46 -8.10 0.17 7.37
CA LEU A 46 -9.00 -0.78 6.72
C LEU A 46 -10.13 -1.19 7.67
N GLU A 47 -11.32 -1.45 7.11
CA GLU A 47 -12.45 -2.06 7.78
C GLU A 47 -13.06 -3.19 6.94
N VAL A 48 -13.83 -4.09 7.58
CA VAL A 48 -14.53 -5.21 6.93
C VAL A 48 -15.87 -4.74 6.36
#